data_AF-A0A946MFH0-F1
#
_entry.id   AF-A0A946MFH0-F1
#
_cell.length_a   1.000
_cell.length_b   1.000
_cell.length_c   1.000
_cell.angle_alpha   90.00
_cell.angle_beta   90.00
_cell.angle_gamma   90.00
#
_symmetry.space_group_name_H-M   'P 1'
#
loop_
_entity.id
_entity.type
_entity.pdbx_description
1 polymer ?
#
loop_
_entity_poly.entity_id
_entity_poly.type
_entity_poly.pdbx_seq_one_letter_code
_entity_poly.pdbx_strand_id
1 'polypeptide(L)'
;MSSINKPQRREFLQQTVAAATIWKLLPDSLQADEQSGQPLRLATFHFDVTPPMGHSLCGGWIKPVVGVTDNLQAIGFVLLGAGKPIVIVA
;
A
#
# COMPACT_ATOMS: atom_id res chain seq x y z
N MET A 1 30.02 -41.50 -10.13
CA MET A 1 30.15 -40.09 -10.56
C MET A 1 29.06 -39.79 -11.58
N SER A 2 27.99 -39.09 -11.20
CA SER A 2 26.92 -38.71 -12.13
C SER A 2 27.42 -37.52 -12.98
N SER A 3 27.52 -37.72 -14.29
CA SER A 3 27.91 -36.67 -15.24
C SER A 3 26.75 -35.70 -15.40
N ILE A 4 26.95 -34.44 -14.97
CA ILE A 4 25.97 -33.36 -15.14
C ILE A 4 25.94 -33.00 -16.63
N ASN A 5 24.89 -33.40 -17.32
CA ASN A 5 24.70 -33.12 -18.74
C ASN A 5 24.36 -31.62 -18.90
N LYS A 6 25.22 -30.86 -19.59
CA LYS A 6 25.00 -29.43 -19.85
C LYS A 6 23.98 -29.30 -20.99
N PRO A 7 22.80 -28.67 -20.79
CA PRO A 7 21.76 -28.64 -21.80
C PRO A 7 22.23 -27.92 -23.08
N GLN A 8 21.93 -28.53 -24.22
CA GLN A 8 22.24 -27.97 -25.54
C GLN A 8 21.40 -26.72 -25.79
N ARG A 9 21.97 -25.69 -26.44
CA ARG A 9 21.29 -24.40 -26.71
C ARG A 9 19.92 -24.57 -27.39
N ARG A 10 19.79 -25.55 -28.28
CA ARG A 10 18.52 -25.86 -28.96
C ARG A 10 17.46 -26.41 -28.00
N GLU A 11 17.87 -27.27 -27.07
CA GLU A 11 16.99 -27.86 -26.06
C GLU A 11 16.53 -26.80 -25.06
N PHE A 12 17.43 -25.90 -24.66
CA PHE A 12 17.10 -24.74 -23.85
C PHE A 12 16.07 -23.82 -24.54
N LEU A 13 16.25 -23.56 -25.85
CA LEU A 13 15.27 -22.78 -26.63
C LEU A 13 13.92 -23.49 -26.71
N GLN A 14 13.89 -24.81 -26.94
CA GLN A 14 12.66 -25.60 -26.99
C GLN A 14 11.93 -25.61 -25.64
N GLN A 15 12.67 -25.76 -24.54
CA GLN A 15 12.12 -25.71 -23.17
C GLN A 15 11.53 -24.34 -22.84
N THR A 16 12.20 -23.26 -23.27
CA THR A 16 11.74 -21.89 -23.03
C THR A 16 10.44 -21.57 -23.79
N VAL A 17 10.31 -22.03 -25.04
CA VAL A 17 9.07 -21.88 -25.81
C VAL A 17 7.93 -22.72 -25.22
N ALA A 18 8.21 -23.97 -24.83
CA ALA A 18 7.20 -24.83 -24.22
C ALA A 18 6.61 -24.22 -22.93
N ALA A 19 7.45 -23.65 -22.07
CA ALA A 19 7.00 -22.96 -20.87
C ALA A 19 6.11 -21.73 -21.17
N ALA A 20 6.45 -20.95 -22.20
CA ALA A 20 5.66 -19.79 -22.62
C ALA A 20 4.27 -20.19 -23.20
N THR A 21 4.19 -21.34 -23.88
CA THR A 21 2.90 -21.86 -24.38
C THR A 21 2.01 -22.38 -23.27
N ILE A 22 2.59 -22.97 -22.21
CA ILE A 22 1.84 -23.43 -21.05
C ILE A 22 1.19 -22.23 -20.33
N TRP A 23 1.92 -21.12 -20.17
CA TRP A 23 1.40 -19.91 -19.52
C TRP A 23 0.10 -19.38 -20.13
N LYS A 24 -0.03 -19.42 -21.47
CA LYS A 24 -1.27 -18.99 -22.17
C LYS A 24 -2.44 -19.97 -22.05
N LEU A 25 -2.18 -21.21 -21.62
CA LEU A 25 -3.19 -22.27 -21.49
C LEU A 25 -3.60 -22.49 -20.03
N LEU A 26 -2.96 -21.82 -19.06
CA LEU A 26 -3.39 -21.87 -17.67
C LEU A 26 -4.76 -21.18 -17.52
N PRO A 27 -5.68 -21.78 -16.75
CA PRO A 27 -6.96 -21.15 -16.43
C PRO A 27 -6.71 -19.81 -15.72
N ASP A 28 -7.56 -18.82 -16.00
CA ASP A 28 -7.42 -17.44 -15.48
C ASP A 28 -7.28 -17.39 -13.95
N SER A 29 -7.82 -18.38 -13.23
CA SER A 29 -7.68 -18.52 -11.78
C SER A 29 -6.23 -18.73 -11.29
N LEU A 30 -5.34 -19.19 -12.16
CA LEU A 30 -3.92 -19.42 -11.87
C LEU A 30 -3.00 -18.37 -12.50
N GLN A 31 -3.56 -17.44 -13.27
CA GLN A 31 -2.82 -16.28 -13.76
C GLN A 31 -2.70 -15.27 -12.61
N ALA A 32 -1.55 -14.60 -12.51
CA ALA A 32 -1.46 -13.43 -11.64
C ALA A 32 -2.40 -12.36 -12.19
N ASP A 33 -3.24 -11.78 -11.33
CA ASP A 33 -4.08 -10.65 -11.74
C ASP A 33 -3.14 -9.53 -12.21
N GLU A 34 -3.29 -9.12 -13.47
CA GLU A 34 -2.62 -7.92 -13.98
C GLU A 34 -3.16 -6.77 -13.14
N GLN A 35 -2.30 -6.16 -12.31
CA GLN A 35 -2.67 -5.02 -11.50
C GLN A 35 -2.97 -3.83 -12.42
N SER A 36 -4.20 -3.80 -12.93
CA SER A 36 -4.75 -2.85 -13.90
C SER A 36 -5.05 -1.47 -13.28
N GLY A 37 -4.48 -1.19 -12.11
CA GLY A 37 -4.65 0.05 -11.34
C GLY A 37 -3.40 0.92 -11.33
N GLN A 38 -3.58 2.19 -11.01
CA GLN A 38 -2.47 3.07 -10.68
C GLN A 38 -1.73 2.51 -9.45
N PRO A 39 -0.38 2.60 -9.37
CA PRO A 39 0.35 2.12 -8.20
C PRO A 39 -0.16 2.81 -6.94
N LEU A 40 -0.40 2.03 -5.90
CA LEU A 40 -0.81 2.55 -4.60
C LEU A 40 0.32 3.43 -4.04
N ARG A 41 -0.03 4.63 -3.60
CA ARG A 41 0.92 5.56 -2.97
C ARG A 41 0.36 6.03 -1.63
N LEU A 42 1.27 6.18 -0.67
CA LEU A 42 0.98 6.76 0.63
C LEU A 42 1.65 8.13 0.73
N ALA A 43 0.89 9.12 1.17
CA ALA A 43 1.42 10.42 1.60
C ALA A 43 1.09 10.60 3.09
N THR A 44 2.10 10.82 3.93
CA THR A 44 1.91 11.01 5.37
C THR A 44 1.78 12.49 5.72
N PHE A 45 1.11 12.80 6.83
CA PHE A 45 1.04 14.14 7.38
C PHE A 45 1.01 14.09 8.91
N HIS A 46 1.45 15.19 9.52
CA HIS A 46 1.47 15.39 10.96
C HIS A 46 1.25 16.88 11.26
N PHE A 47 0.26 17.19 12.09
CA PHE A 47 -0.02 18.55 12.54
C PHE A 47 -0.24 18.61 14.05
N ASP A 48 0.17 19.72 14.66
CA ASP A 48 -0.27 20.10 16.01
C ASP A 48 -1.70 20.62 15.94
N VAL A 49 -2.60 19.98 16.67
CA VAL A 49 -4.02 20.33 16.78
C VAL A 49 -4.40 20.67 18.22
N THR A 50 -3.41 21.06 19.04
CA THR A 50 -3.61 21.52 20.41
C THR A 50 -4.53 22.76 20.42
N PRO A 51 -5.67 22.70 21.13
CA PRO A 51 -6.60 23.81 21.16
C PRO A 51 -6.01 25.03 21.90
N PRO A 52 -6.30 26.26 21.47
CA PRO A 52 -5.86 27.46 22.18
C PRO A 52 -6.42 27.53 23.61
N MET A 53 -5.72 28.26 24.48
CA MET A 53 -6.22 28.55 25.84
C MET A 53 -7.59 29.22 25.79
N GLY A 54 -8.51 28.77 26.65
CA GLY A 54 -9.89 29.24 26.71
C GLY A 54 -10.81 28.73 25.58
N HIS A 55 -10.31 27.97 24.61
CA HIS A 55 -11.17 27.39 23.57
C HIS A 55 -12.11 26.32 24.14
N SER A 56 -13.30 26.19 23.56
CA SER A 56 -14.32 25.22 23.99
C SER A 56 -13.86 23.78 23.74
N LEU A 57 -14.12 22.88 24.69
CA LEU A 57 -13.74 21.46 24.60
C LEU A 57 -14.98 20.57 24.51
N CYS A 58 -14.85 19.45 23.78
CA CYS A 58 -15.94 18.47 23.57
C CYS A 58 -17.27 19.17 23.28
N GLY A 59 -17.35 20.00 22.23
CA GLY A 59 -18.58 20.73 21.87
C GLY A 59 -19.10 21.74 22.91
N GLY A 60 -18.34 22.04 23.96
CA GLY A 60 -18.75 22.91 25.07
C GLY A 60 -19.36 22.19 26.27
N TRP A 61 -19.28 20.85 26.33
CA TRP A 61 -19.84 20.06 27.43
C TRP A 61 -18.96 20.02 28.69
N ILE A 62 -17.71 20.49 28.62
CA ILE A 62 -16.77 20.52 29.75
C ILE A 62 -16.08 21.89 29.85
N LYS A 63 -15.29 22.08 30.93
CA LYS A 63 -14.51 23.30 31.14
C LYS A 63 -13.61 23.58 29.92
N PRO A 64 -13.57 24.83 29.40
CA PRO A 64 -12.64 25.23 28.34
C PRO A 64 -11.17 24.99 28.72
N VAL A 65 -10.28 25.03 27.73
CA VAL A 65 -8.84 24.79 27.92
C VAL A 65 -8.27 25.73 28.99
N VAL A 66 -7.75 25.15 30.07
CA VAL A 66 -7.05 25.89 31.15
C VAL A 66 -5.58 25.51 31.27
N GLY A 67 -5.11 24.60 30.43
CA GLY A 67 -3.72 24.16 30.36
C GLY A 67 -3.57 23.05 29.34
N VAL A 68 -2.32 22.76 28.98
CA VAL A 68 -1.92 21.69 28.07
C VAL A 68 -0.83 20.91 28.79
N THR A 69 -1.08 19.63 29.06
CA THR A 69 -0.06 18.73 29.63
C THR A 69 0.79 18.13 28.53
N ASP A 70 0.13 17.64 27.48
CA ASP A 70 0.74 17.07 26.27
C ASP A 70 0.04 17.66 25.05
N ASN A 71 0.81 17.97 24.00
CA ASN A 71 0.24 18.50 22.76
C ASN A 71 -0.62 17.43 22.07
N LEU A 72 -1.76 17.86 21.54
CA LEU A 72 -2.61 17.01 20.72
C LEU A 72 -2.08 17.02 19.28
N GLN A 73 -1.91 15.84 18.71
CA GLN A 73 -1.39 15.66 17.36
C GLN A 73 -2.45 15.02 16.48
N ALA A 74 -2.54 15.48 15.24
CA ALA A 74 -3.24 14.78 14.18
C ALA A 74 -2.20 14.08 13.31
N ILE A 75 -2.19 12.75 13.34
CA ILE A 75 -1.25 11.93 12.59
C ILE A 75 -2.03 11.12 11.57
N GLY A 76 -1.64 11.18 10.31
CA GLY A 76 -2.40 10.49 9.28
C GLY A 76 -1.68 10.25 7.98
N PHE A 77 -2.42 9.61 7.07
CA PHE A 77 -1.95 9.34 5.72
C PHE A 77 -3.08 9.38 4.70
N VAL A 78 -2.69 9.58 3.45
CA VAL A 78 -3.57 9.56 2.27
C VAL A 78 -3.20 8.37 1.40
N LEU A 79 -4.15 7.48 1.16
CA LEU A 79 -4.03 6.40 0.17
C LEU A 79 -4.49 6.90 -1.19
N LEU A 80 -3.57 6.84 -2.16
CA LEU A 80 -3.76 7.22 -3.55
C LEU A 80 -3.64 5.98 -4.45
N GLY A 81 -4.22 6.03 -5.65
CA GLY A 81 -4.17 4.93 -6.62
C GLY A 81 -5.33 3.93 -6.52
N ALA A 82 -6.11 3.99 -5.44
CA ALA A 82 -7.31 3.17 -5.22
C ALA A 82 -8.63 3.85 -5.66
N GLY A 83 -8.58 4.80 -6.61
CA GLY A 83 -9.72 5.64 -6.99
C GLY A 83 -9.71 7.01 -6.31
N LYS A 84 -10.80 7.39 -5.63
CA LYS A 84 -10.85 8.64 -4.86
C LYS A 84 -9.85 8.56 -3.68
N PRO A 85 -9.10 9.63 -3.37
CA PRO A 85 -8.19 9.63 -2.23
C PRO A 85 -8.90 9.27 -0.93
N ILE A 86 -8.30 8.37 -0.15
CA ILE A 86 -8.79 7.98 1.18
C ILE A 86 -7.86 8.59 2.22
N VAL A 87 -8.40 9.35 3.18
CA VAL A 87 -7.64 10.00 4.24
C VAL A 87 -7.96 9.32 5.56
N ILE A 88 -6.93 8.86 6.27
CA ILE A 88 -7.03 8.29 7.61
C ILE A 88 -6.26 9.21 8.55
N VAL A 89 -6.88 9.57 9.68
CA VAL A 89 -6.31 10.40 10.74
C VAL A 89 -6.65 9.80 12.10
N ALA A 90 -5.67 9.81 13.00
CA ALA A 90 -5.80 9.46 14.40
C ALA A 90 -5.40 10.65 15.28
#